data_AF-A0A6P7ZBB1-F1
#
_entry.id   AF-A0A6P7ZBB1-F1
#
_cell.length_a   1.000
_cell.length_b   1.000
_cell.length_c   1.000
_cell.angle_alpha   90.00
_cell.angle_beta   90.00
_cell.angle_gamma   90.00
#
_symmetry.space_group_name_H-M   'P 1'
#
loop_
_entity.id
_entity.type
_entity.pdbx_description
1 polymer ?
#
loop_
_entity_poly.entity_id
_entity_poly.type
_entity_poly.pdbx_seq_one_letter_code
_entity_poly.pdbx_strand_id
1 'polypeptide(L)'
;MEKSTEHISAVIKESKEKLTDSQRRLEHRVHMLEAQFNDLQCTAEELTQRLEIQGETLVRQANHDEMWTSLLEDRFSTMELNIFYSYVIEMLSFLHSRVVQNLPDMEGHLPTLASILRNRSNSQEISEVWDAVLEKLELQEDEVKTLCTFFITHCYEAKYYTSSERQQYVDDISAMILRVVKNQTLKRSLLCAVQVLEKKKTEKSMDNLKEKS
;
A
#
# COMPACT_ATOMS: atom_id res chain seq x y z
N MET A 1 -72.63 -21.58 51.96
CA MET A 1 -71.74 -20.40 51.89
C MET A 1 -70.28 -20.85 51.84
N GLU A 2 -69.82 -21.64 52.81
CA GLU A 2 -68.42 -22.13 52.95
C GLU A 2 -67.88 -22.97 51.77
N LYS A 3 -68.69 -23.88 51.22
CA LYS A 3 -68.33 -24.69 50.03
C LYS A 3 -68.14 -23.86 48.74
N SER A 4 -68.85 -22.73 48.64
CA SER A 4 -68.75 -21.83 47.49
C SER A 4 -67.50 -20.97 47.56
N THR A 5 -67.08 -20.57 48.77
CA THR A 5 -65.85 -19.80 48.99
C THR A 5 -64.60 -20.65 48.77
N GLU A 6 -64.62 -21.93 49.13
CA GLU A 6 -63.52 -22.86 48.84
C GLU A 6 -63.34 -23.10 47.33
N HIS A 7 -64.44 -23.28 46.59
CA HIS A 7 -64.39 -23.48 45.14
C HIS A 7 -63.84 -22.24 44.41
N ILE A 8 -64.28 -21.04 44.80
CA ILE A 8 -63.77 -19.77 44.25
C ILE A 8 -62.27 -19.61 44.57
N SER A 9 -61.85 -19.94 45.79
CA SER A 9 -60.43 -19.89 46.20
C SER A 9 -59.56 -20.84 45.36
N ALA A 10 -60.03 -22.06 45.12
CA ALA A 10 -59.33 -23.04 44.28
C ALA A 10 -59.18 -22.58 42.81
N VAL A 11 -60.26 -22.03 42.23
CA VAL A 11 -60.25 -21.51 40.85
C VAL A 11 -59.30 -20.31 40.71
N ILE A 12 -59.27 -19.40 41.70
CA ILE A 12 -58.34 -18.27 41.71
C ILE A 12 -56.90 -18.76 41.81
N LYS A 13 -56.62 -19.76 42.65
CA LYS A 13 -55.29 -20.34 42.80
C LYS A 13 -54.80 -20.98 41.50
N GLU A 14 -55.63 -21.81 40.86
CA GLU A 14 -55.30 -22.46 39.59
C GLU A 14 -55.08 -21.43 38.47
N SER A 15 -55.89 -20.38 38.42
CA SER A 15 -55.75 -19.30 37.43
C SER A 15 -54.45 -18.51 37.64
N LYS A 16 -54.07 -18.27 38.91
CA LYS A 16 -52.81 -17.61 39.27
C LYS A 16 -51.59 -18.47 38.90
N GLU A 17 -51.66 -19.78 39.12
CA GLU A 17 -50.60 -20.72 38.72
C GLU A 17 -50.42 -20.75 37.20
N LYS A 18 -51.52 -20.85 36.43
CA LYS A 18 -51.48 -20.78 34.94
C LYS A 18 -50.88 -19.46 34.43
N LEU A 19 -51.25 -18.33 35.05
CA LEU A 19 -50.70 -17.03 34.69
C LEU A 19 -49.19 -16.97 34.96
N THR A 20 -48.76 -17.45 36.12
CA THR A 20 -47.34 -17.47 36.51
C THR A 20 -46.51 -18.35 35.57
N ASP A 21 -47.02 -19.50 35.16
CA ASP A 21 -46.36 -20.38 34.19
C ASP A 21 -46.31 -19.76 32.79
N SER A 22 -47.36 -19.04 32.38
CA SER A 22 -47.36 -18.30 31.11
C SER A 22 -46.33 -17.18 31.11
N GLN A 23 -46.20 -16.45 32.22
CA GLN A 23 -45.21 -15.39 32.39
C GLN A 23 -43.79 -15.96 32.32
N ARG A 24 -43.49 -17.03 33.06
CA ARG A 24 -42.16 -17.67 33.06
C ARG A 24 -41.75 -18.14 31.65
N ARG A 25 -42.70 -18.68 30.88
CA ARG A 25 -42.45 -19.11 29.49
C ARG A 25 -42.21 -17.94 28.55
N LEU A 26 -42.91 -16.83 28.73
CA LEU A 26 -42.67 -15.62 27.96
C LEU A 26 -41.31 -15.00 28.29
N GLU A 27 -40.96 -14.88 29.57
CA GLU A 27 -39.64 -14.42 30.03
C GLU A 27 -38.51 -15.25 29.42
N HIS A 28 -38.64 -16.59 29.45
CA HIS A 28 -37.64 -17.47 28.84
C HIS A 28 -37.52 -17.25 27.32
N ARG A 29 -38.64 -17.05 26.61
CA ARG A 29 -38.62 -16.76 25.17
C ARG A 29 -38.01 -15.40 24.85
N VAL A 30 -38.27 -14.39 25.67
CA VAL A 30 -37.67 -13.05 25.52
C VAL A 30 -36.16 -13.16 25.69
N HIS A 31 -35.67 -13.81 26.74
CA HIS A 31 -34.23 -14.00 26.94
C HIS A 31 -33.56 -14.81 25.82
N MET A 32 -34.23 -15.82 25.28
CA MET A 32 -33.72 -16.57 24.13
C MET A 32 -33.63 -15.69 22.88
N LEU A 33 -34.63 -14.84 22.62
CA LEU A 33 -34.62 -13.90 21.50
C LEU A 33 -33.56 -12.81 21.68
N GLU A 34 -33.37 -12.31 22.91
CA GLU A 34 -32.29 -11.36 23.23
C GLU A 34 -30.91 -11.97 22.94
N ALA A 35 -30.68 -13.22 23.36
CA ALA A 35 -29.43 -13.92 23.07
C ALA A 35 -29.20 -14.10 21.57
N GLN A 36 -30.24 -14.49 20.82
CA GLN A 36 -30.16 -14.63 19.36
C GLN A 36 -29.94 -13.28 18.65
N PHE A 37 -30.57 -12.21 19.14
CA PHE A 37 -30.39 -10.87 18.59
C PHE A 37 -28.96 -10.36 18.82
N ASN A 38 -28.41 -10.58 20.02
CA ASN A 38 -27.03 -10.22 20.33
C ASN A 38 -26.03 -10.99 19.45
N ASP A 39 -26.24 -12.29 19.26
CA ASP A 39 -25.40 -13.12 18.40
C ASP A 39 -25.45 -12.65 16.93
N LEU A 40 -26.64 -12.32 16.44
CA LEU A 40 -26.84 -11.77 15.11
C LEU A 40 -26.17 -10.39 14.96
N GLN A 41 -26.25 -9.54 15.98
CA GLN A 41 -25.59 -8.24 16.00
C GLN A 41 -24.07 -8.38 15.94
N CYS A 42 -23.48 -9.25 16.76
CA CYS A 42 -22.04 -9.55 16.72
C CYS A 42 -21.62 -10.00 15.31
N THR A 43 -22.38 -10.93 14.72
CA THR A 43 -22.10 -11.43 13.36
C THR A 43 -22.19 -10.32 12.32
N ALA A 44 -23.18 -9.42 12.44
CA ALA A 44 -23.34 -8.29 11.53
C ALA A 44 -22.17 -7.29 11.62
N GLU A 45 -21.67 -7.02 12.83
CA GLU A 45 -20.50 -6.18 13.08
C GLU A 45 -19.24 -6.80 12.45
N GLU A 46 -19.00 -8.09 12.66
CA GLU A 46 -17.89 -8.83 12.04
C GLU A 46 -17.94 -8.80 10.51
N LEU A 47 -19.12 -9.03 9.93
CA LEU A 47 -19.30 -8.97 8.48
C LEU A 47 -19.04 -7.57 7.93
N THR A 48 -19.48 -6.53 8.63
CA THR A 48 -19.25 -5.13 8.26
C THR A 48 -17.75 -4.83 8.22
N GLN A 49 -17.01 -5.22 9.26
CA GLN A 49 -15.56 -5.02 9.32
C GLN A 49 -14.84 -5.76 8.17
N ARG A 50 -15.27 -6.99 7.85
CA ARG A 50 -14.69 -7.76 6.74
C ARG A 50 -14.96 -7.11 5.39
N LEU A 51 -16.17 -6.60 5.17
CA LEU A 51 -16.53 -5.90 3.93
C LEU A 51 -15.74 -4.60 3.76
N GLU A 52 -15.49 -3.87 4.84
CA GLU A 52 -14.66 -2.66 4.81
C GLU A 52 -13.22 -2.96 4.39
N ILE A 53 -12.58 -3.97 5.00
CA ILE A 53 -11.23 -4.42 4.63
C ILE A 53 -11.18 -4.88 3.16
N GLN A 54 -12.21 -5.60 2.70
CA GLN A 54 -12.32 -6.02 1.30
C GLN A 54 -12.51 -4.83 0.36
N GLY A 55 -13.31 -3.84 0.76
CA GLY A 55 -13.50 -2.60 0.01
C GLY A 55 -12.19 -1.84 -0.19
N GLU A 56 -11.42 -1.64 0.88
CA GLU A 56 -10.08 -1.02 0.78
C GLU A 56 -9.13 -1.80 -0.12
N THR A 57 -9.19 -3.13 -0.07
CA THR A 57 -8.36 -4.00 -0.91
C THR A 57 -8.73 -3.88 -2.38
N LEU A 58 -10.02 -3.86 -2.70
CA LEU A 58 -10.52 -3.66 -4.06
C LEU A 58 -10.14 -2.29 -4.63
N VAL A 59 -10.24 -1.23 -3.83
CA VAL A 59 -9.81 0.11 -4.24
C VAL A 59 -8.30 0.14 -4.53
N ARG A 60 -7.48 -0.45 -3.65
CA ARG A 60 -6.03 -0.57 -3.90
C ARG A 60 -5.73 -1.33 -5.19
N GLN A 61 -6.43 -2.44 -5.44
CA GLN A 61 -6.25 -3.22 -6.66
C GLN A 61 -6.66 -2.43 -7.91
N ALA A 62 -7.82 -1.76 -7.88
CA ALA A 62 -8.27 -0.93 -9.00
C ALA A 62 -7.27 0.19 -9.33
N ASN A 63 -6.68 0.84 -8.31
CA ASN A 63 -5.64 1.85 -8.52
C ASN A 63 -4.38 1.27 -9.17
N HIS A 64 -3.96 0.06 -8.79
CA HIS A 64 -2.85 -0.62 -9.45
C HIS A 64 -3.20 -0.98 -10.90
N ASP A 65 -4.40 -1.50 -11.16
CA ASP A 65 -4.84 -1.88 -12.51
C ASP A 65 -4.92 -0.64 -13.44
N GLU A 66 -5.42 0.49 -12.94
CA GLU A 66 -5.42 1.77 -13.66
C GLU A 66 -4.00 2.24 -14.00
N MET A 67 -3.07 2.07 -13.06
CA MET A 67 -1.66 2.40 -13.27
C MET A 67 -1.02 1.55 -14.36
N TRP A 68 -1.17 0.21 -14.30
CA TRP A 68 -0.69 -0.70 -15.35
C TRP A 68 -1.29 -0.37 -16.71
N THR A 69 -2.59 -0.11 -16.75
CA THR A 69 -3.30 0.25 -17.98
C THR A 69 -2.76 1.56 -18.56
N SER A 70 -2.61 2.60 -17.73
CA SER A 70 -2.08 3.90 -18.16
C SER A 70 -0.65 3.81 -18.71
N LEU A 71 0.20 2.99 -18.07
CA LEU A 71 1.58 2.77 -18.50
C LEU A 71 1.66 2.08 -19.86
N LEU A 72 0.79 1.10 -20.09
CA LEU A 72 0.70 0.39 -21.37
C LEU A 72 0.10 1.27 -22.48
N GLU A 73 -0.76 2.22 -22.12
CA GLU A 73 -1.34 3.19 -23.07
C GLU A 73 -0.41 4.34 -23.45
N ASP A 74 0.60 4.63 -22.62
CA ASP A 74 1.60 5.66 -22.89
C ASP A 74 2.52 5.19 -24.02
N ARG A 75 2.24 5.70 -25.24
CA ARG A 75 3.07 5.46 -26.43
C ARG A 75 4.29 6.36 -26.42
N PHE A 76 5.30 6.01 -25.62
CA PHE A 76 6.61 6.65 -25.70
C PHE A 76 7.27 6.32 -27.04
N SER A 77 7.97 7.30 -27.62
CA SER A 77 8.95 6.97 -28.65
C SER A 77 10.05 6.09 -28.03
N THR A 78 10.73 5.27 -28.85
CA THR A 78 11.87 4.45 -28.38
C THR A 78 12.93 5.31 -27.68
N MET A 79 13.12 6.55 -28.14
CA MET A 79 14.05 7.50 -27.55
C MET A 79 13.62 7.92 -26.13
N GLU A 80 12.38 8.38 -25.97
CA GLU A 80 11.82 8.79 -24.69
C GLU A 80 11.83 7.63 -23.69
N LEU A 81 11.40 6.44 -24.16
CA LEU A 81 11.40 5.21 -23.37
C LEU A 81 12.79 4.87 -22.82
N ASN A 82 13.81 4.85 -23.68
CA ASN A 82 15.18 4.52 -23.28
C ASN A 82 15.72 5.52 -22.25
N ILE A 83 15.41 6.82 -22.39
CA ILE A 83 15.86 7.83 -21.43
C ILE A 83 15.18 7.63 -20.07
N PHE A 84 13.85 7.49 -20.04
CA PHE A 84 13.11 7.28 -18.80
C PHE A 84 13.57 6.00 -18.12
N TYR A 85 13.72 4.91 -18.87
CA TYR A 85 14.22 3.64 -18.39
C TYR A 85 15.61 3.75 -17.77
N SER A 86 16.48 4.56 -18.36
CA SER A 86 17.84 4.79 -17.84
C SER A 86 17.82 5.51 -16.49
N TYR A 87 16.98 6.53 -16.33
CA TYR A 87 16.79 7.20 -15.03
C TYR A 87 16.18 6.24 -14.00
N VAL A 88 15.23 5.41 -14.39
CA VAL A 88 14.62 4.40 -13.52
C VAL A 88 15.67 3.40 -13.03
N ILE A 89 16.47 2.82 -13.92
CA ILE A 89 17.56 1.90 -13.53
C ILE A 89 18.52 2.58 -12.56
N GLU A 90 19.01 3.78 -12.91
CA GLU A 90 19.99 4.48 -12.06
C GLU A 90 19.40 4.79 -10.69
N MET A 91 18.12 5.14 -10.60
CA MET A 91 17.46 5.43 -9.34
C MET A 91 17.27 4.18 -8.48
N LEU A 92 16.82 3.06 -9.07
CA LEU A 92 16.65 1.79 -8.36
C LEU A 92 18.00 1.23 -7.88
N SER A 93 19.04 1.32 -8.72
CA SER A 93 20.42 0.94 -8.34
C SER A 93 20.98 1.85 -7.25
N PHE A 94 20.70 3.15 -7.31
CA PHE A 94 21.13 4.10 -6.29
C PHE A 94 20.44 3.83 -4.95
N LEU A 95 19.14 3.58 -4.96
CA LEU A 95 18.37 3.23 -3.77
C LEU A 95 18.89 1.94 -3.12
N HIS A 96 19.10 0.89 -3.92
CA HIS A 96 19.73 -0.36 -3.46
C HIS A 96 21.09 -0.10 -2.80
N SER A 97 21.97 0.64 -3.49
CA SER A 97 23.30 0.95 -2.98
C SER A 97 23.26 1.71 -1.65
N ARG A 98 22.30 2.64 -1.48
CA ARG A 98 22.14 3.41 -0.24
C ARG A 98 21.68 2.54 0.92
N VAL A 99 20.74 1.64 0.69
CA VAL A 99 20.29 0.72 1.74
C VAL A 99 21.43 -0.21 2.17
N VAL A 100 22.13 -0.83 1.21
CA VAL A 100 23.26 -1.73 1.49
C VAL A 100 24.40 -1.00 2.21
N GLN A 101 24.70 0.25 1.85
CA GLN A 101 25.71 1.07 2.54
C GLN A 101 25.38 1.31 4.03
N ASN A 102 24.10 1.31 4.39
CA ASN A 102 23.67 1.45 5.79
C ASN A 102 23.48 0.08 6.48
N LEU A 103 23.67 -1.03 5.75
CA LEU A 103 23.56 -2.41 6.24
C LEU A 103 24.77 -3.25 5.74
N PRO A 104 26.01 -2.88 6.10
CA PRO A 104 27.21 -3.54 5.56
C PRO A 104 27.27 -5.03 5.90
N ASP A 105 26.74 -5.43 7.05
CA ASP A 105 26.72 -6.82 7.50
C ASP A 105 25.77 -7.72 6.68
N MET A 106 24.86 -7.12 5.88
CA MET A 106 23.85 -7.83 5.09
C MET A 106 24.06 -7.75 3.58
N GLU A 107 25.18 -7.20 3.10
CA GLU A 107 25.46 -7.00 1.66
C GLU A 107 25.31 -8.31 0.86
N GLY A 108 25.81 -9.43 1.39
CA GLY A 108 25.69 -10.76 0.75
C GLY A 108 24.27 -11.33 0.72
N HIS A 109 23.37 -10.85 1.58
CA HIS A 109 21.98 -11.30 1.68
C HIS A 109 21.00 -10.40 0.92
N LEU A 110 21.46 -9.23 0.47
CA LEU A 110 20.67 -8.21 -0.21
C LEU A 110 21.24 -7.89 -1.61
N PRO A 111 21.37 -8.90 -2.51
CA PRO A 111 22.01 -8.72 -3.82
C PRO A 111 21.24 -7.78 -4.76
N THR A 112 19.94 -7.52 -4.50
CA THR A 112 19.08 -6.70 -5.37
C THR A 112 18.10 -5.86 -4.57
N LEU A 113 17.51 -4.84 -5.21
CA LEU A 113 16.40 -4.09 -4.62
C LEU A 113 15.21 -5.00 -4.29
N ALA A 114 14.95 -6.02 -5.13
CA ALA A 114 13.90 -7.00 -4.87
C ALA A 114 14.14 -7.81 -3.59
N SER A 115 15.39 -8.18 -3.28
CA SER A 115 15.71 -8.85 -2.00
C SER A 115 15.48 -7.94 -0.79
N ILE A 116 15.74 -6.64 -0.91
CA ILE A 116 15.43 -5.66 0.14
C ILE A 116 13.92 -5.61 0.37
N LEU A 117 13.15 -5.38 -0.69
CA LEU A 117 11.69 -5.28 -0.61
C LEU A 117 11.04 -6.55 -0.05
N ARG A 118 11.57 -7.73 -0.42
CA ARG A 118 11.07 -9.02 0.08
C ARG A 118 11.38 -9.24 1.57
N ASN A 119 12.59 -8.88 2.00
CA ASN A 119 13.02 -9.15 3.38
C ASN A 119 12.55 -8.07 4.36
N ARG A 120 12.10 -6.92 3.86
CA ARG A 120 11.61 -5.78 4.68
C ARG A 120 10.49 -6.17 5.64
N SER A 121 9.54 -7.01 5.22
CA SER A 121 8.42 -7.42 6.08
C SER A 121 8.85 -8.30 7.27
N ASN A 122 10.03 -8.90 7.18
CA ASN A 122 10.52 -9.90 8.13
C ASN A 122 11.70 -9.40 8.95
N SER A 123 12.27 -8.24 8.62
CA SER A 123 13.42 -7.65 9.30
C SER A 123 13.15 -6.19 9.61
N GLN A 124 13.02 -5.90 10.91
CA GLN A 124 12.83 -4.55 11.43
C GLN A 124 13.98 -3.64 11.01
N GLU A 125 15.22 -4.13 11.09
CA GLU A 125 16.42 -3.37 10.74
C GLU A 125 16.42 -2.94 9.26
N ILE A 126 16.01 -3.85 8.35
CA ILE A 126 15.88 -3.52 6.92
C ILE A 126 14.78 -2.48 6.72
N SER A 127 13.66 -2.58 7.44
CA SER A 127 12.56 -1.61 7.34
C SER A 127 13.00 -0.22 7.81
N GLU A 128 13.65 -0.12 8.96
CA GLU A 128 14.11 1.16 9.52
C GLU A 128 15.12 1.85 8.61
N VAL A 129 16.10 1.09 8.07
CA VAL A 129 17.06 1.64 7.10
C VAL A 129 16.39 2.04 5.79
N TRP A 130 15.44 1.24 5.31
CA TRP A 130 14.67 1.55 4.11
C TRP A 130 13.94 2.89 4.26
N ASP A 131 13.19 3.05 5.36
CA ASP A 131 12.40 4.25 5.63
C ASP A 131 13.31 5.49 5.81
N ALA A 132 14.42 5.35 6.54
CA ALA A 132 15.41 6.43 6.71
C ALA A 132 16.08 6.84 5.38
N VAL A 133 16.37 5.88 4.50
CA VAL A 133 16.91 6.16 3.17
C VAL A 133 15.88 6.88 2.30
N LEU A 134 14.62 6.44 2.32
CA LEU A 134 13.54 7.10 1.59
C LEU A 134 13.32 8.54 2.06
N GLU A 135 13.27 8.75 3.38
CA GLU A 135 13.14 10.07 4.00
C GLU A 135 14.28 11.00 3.56
N LYS A 136 15.53 10.52 3.63
CA LYS A 136 16.70 11.30 3.20
C LYS A 136 16.70 11.66 1.72
N LEU A 137 16.09 10.81 0.89
CA LEU A 137 15.98 11.02 -0.56
C LEU A 137 14.72 11.80 -0.95
N GLU A 138 13.89 12.20 0.02
CA GLU A 138 12.58 12.84 -0.20
C GLU A 138 11.67 11.99 -1.11
N LEU A 139 11.82 10.66 -1.07
CA LEU A 139 11.15 9.71 -1.97
C LEU A 139 10.04 8.97 -1.22
N GLN A 140 8.87 8.87 -1.82
CA GLN A 140 7.75 8.11 -1.25
C GLN A 140 7.77 6.64 -1.71
N GLU A 141 7.21 5.74 -0.89
CA GLU A 141 7.14 4.32 -1.24
C GLU A 141 6.35 4.07 -2.54
N ASP A 142 5.27 4.81 -2.77
CA ASP A 142 4.47 4.70 -3.99
C ASP A 142 5.23 5.17 -5.24
N GLU A 143 6.19 6.09 -5.09
CA GLU A 143 7.07 6.49 -6.18
C GLU A 143 8.04 5.35 -6.53
N VAL A 144 8.58 4.66 -5.53
CA VAL A 144 9.41 3.46 -5.74
C VAL A 144 8.61 2.37 -6.44
N LYS A 145 7.39 2.09 -5.99
CA LYS A 145 6.49 1.11 -6.64
C LYS A 145 6.29 1.49 -8.10
N THR A 146 6.07 2.77 -8.39
CA THR A 146 5.89 3.28 -9.75
C THR A 146 7.10 3.06 -10.64
N LEU A 147 8.29 3.35 -10.13
CA LEU A 147 9.54 3.10 -10.85
C LEU A 147 9.78 1.59 -11.07
N CYS A 148 9.47 0.74 -10.09
CA CYS A 148 9.51 -0.72 -10.23
C CYS A 148 8.53 -1.24 -11.29
N THR A 149 7.29 -0.75 -11.28
CA THR A 149 6.27 -1.09 -12.29
C THR A 149 6.74 -0.70 -13.69
N PHE A 150 7.27 0.51 -13.86
CA PHE A 150 7.83 0.97 -15.13
C PHE A 150 8.98 0.08 -15.59
N PHE A 151 9.92 -0.24 -14.68
CA PHE A 151 11.03 -1.14 -14.97
C PHE A 151 10.55 -2.50 -15.47
N ILE A 152 9.62 -3.14 -14.76
CA ILE A 152 9.08 -4.46 -15.13
C ILE A 152 8.34 -4.40 -16.47
N THR A 153 7.59 -3.32 -16.71
CA THR A 153 6.80 -3.14 -17.93
C THR A 153 7.68 -3.05 -19.17
N HIS A 154 8.82 -2.35 -19.08
CA HIS A 154 9.61 -1.97 -20.25
C HIS A 154 11.00 -2.64 -20.33
N CYS A 155 11.37 -3.50 -19.38
CA CYS A 155 12.73 -4.07 -19.32
C CYS A 155 13.13 -4.92 -20.53
N TYR A 156 12.16 -5.48 -21.28
CA TYR A 156 12.45 -6.32 -22.44
C TYR A 156 12.65 -5.52 -23.73
N GLU A 157 12.21 -4.27 -23.77
CA GLU A 157 12.23 -3.43 -24.98
C GLU A 157 13.15 -2.21 -24.87
N ALA A 158 13.32 -1.68 -23.65
CA ALA A 158 14.12 -0.50 -23.41
C ALA A 158 15.62 -0.80 -23.37
N LYS A 159 16.41 0.18 -23.84
CA LYS A 159 17.87 0.16 -23.75
C LYS A 159 18.35 1.17 -22.73
N TYR A 160 19.36 0.79 -21.96
CA TYR A 160 20.04 1.69 -21.06
C TYR A 160 20.97 2.64 -21.83
N TYR A 161 20.88 3.93 -21.49
CA TYR A 161 21.75 5.00 -21.94
C TYR A 161 22.45 5.63 -20.74
N THR A 162 23.77 5.77 -20.86
CA THR A 162 24.60 6.48 -19.89
C THR A 162 24.24 7.97 -19.81
N SER A 163 24.68 8.64 -18.74
CA SER A 163 24.48 10.10 -18.60
C SER A 163 24.99 10.89 -19.82
N SER A 164 26.14 10.50 -20.40
CA SER A 164 26.68 11.14 -21.60
C SER A 164 25.85 10.92 -22.85
N GLU A 165 25.28 9.73 -23.03
CA GLU A 165 24.41 9.43 -24.17
C GLU A 165 23.09 10.18 -24.05
N ARG A 166 22.48 10.23 -22.86
CA ARG A 166 21.22 10.96 -22.63
C ARG A 166 21.30 12.44 -22.97
N GLN A 167 22.42 13.09 -22.65
CA GLN A 167 22.66 14.51 -22.95
C GLN A 167 22.68 14.82 -24.45
N GLN A 168 22.90 13.84 -25.32
CA GLN A 168 22.88 14.07 -26.78
C GLN A 168 21.46 14.24 -27.34
N TYR A 169 20.45 13.82 -26.58
CA TYR A 169 19.07 13.77 -27.04
C TYR A 169 18.17 14.77 -26.33
N VAL A 170 18.52 15.16 -25.10
CA VAL A 170 17.67 15.98 -24.25
C VAL A 170 18.50 16.94 -23.41
N ASP A 171 18.25 18.23 -23.61
CA ASP A 171 18.84 19.30 -22.81
C ASP A 171 18.11 19.45 -21.46
N ASP A 172 16.78 19.31 -21.45
CA ASP A 172 15.95 19.38 -20.24
C ASP A 172 15.00 18.17 -20.15
N ILE A 173 15.41 17.18 -19.37
CA ILE A 173 14.63 15.96 -19.12
C ILE A 173 13.35 16.24 -18.32
N SER A 174 13.36 17.23 -17.44
CA SER A 174 12.19 17.58 -16.63
C SER A 174 11.07 18.12 -17.52
N ALA A 175 11.42 19.02 -18.44
CA ALA A 175 10.49 19.52 -19.45
C ALA A 175 9.94 18.40 -20.36
N MET A 176 10.79 17.45 -20.76
CA MET A 176 10.35 16.28 -21.53
C MET A 176 9.34 15.42 -20.77
N ILE A 177 9.62 15.10 -19.49
CA ILE A 177 8.71 14.31 -18.65
C ILE A 177 7.36 15.01 -18.51
N LEU A 178 7.34 16.31 -18.24
CA LEU A 178 6.11 17.09 -18.10
C LEU A 178 5.25 17.07 -19.36
N ARG A 179 5.88 17.09 -20.54
CA ARG A 179 5.23 17.10 -21.85
C ARG A 179 4.71 15.74 -22.30
N VAL A 180 5.51 14.68 -22.12
CA VAL A 180 5.29 13.38 -22.77
C VAL A 180 4.51 12.42 -21.89
N VAL A 181 4.80 12.41 -20.58
CA VAL A 181 4.20 11.45 -19.65
C VAL A 181 2.78 11.92 -19.31
N LYS A 182 1.77 11.10 -19.58
CA LYS A 182 0.37 11.48 -19.28
C LYS A 182 -0.03 11.08 -17.88
N ASN A 183 0.40 9.89 -17.45
CA ASN A 183 0.10 9.39 -16.12
C ASN A 183 0.77 10.28 -15.06
N GLN A 184 -0.03 10.85 -14.16
CA GLN A 184 0.46 11.83 -13.17
C GLN A 184 1.36 11.19 -12.10
N THR A 185 1.09 9.94 -11.74
CA THR A 185 1.90 9.19 -10.78
C THR A 185 3.28 8.91 -11.38
N LEU A 186 3.34 8.35 -12.59
CA LEU A 186 4.60 8.12 -13.31
C LEU A 186 5.37 9.43 -13.50
N LYS A 187 4.68 10.50 -13.92
CA LYS A 187 5.29 11.82 -14.09
C LYS A 187 5.98 12.30 -12.83
N ARG A 188 5.30 12.24 -11.68
CA ARG A 188 5.87 12.64 -10.39
C ARG A 188 7.07 11.76 -10.03
N SER A 189 6.94 10.43 -10.15
CA SER A 189 8.02 9.50 -9.80
C SER A 189 9.26 9.67 -10.67
N LEU A 190 9.10 9.90 -11.98
CA LEU A 190 10.22 10.19 -12.88
C LEU A 190 10.88 11.53 -12.57
N LEU A 191 10.10 12.57 -12.26
CA LEU A 191 10.65 13.87 -11.85
C LEU A 191 11.46 13.74 -10.55
N CYS A 192 10.95 13.00 -9.56
CA CYS A 192 11.66 12.74 -8.31
C CYS A 192 12.99 11.99 -8.57
N ALA A 193 12.96 10.94 -9.41
CA ALA A 193 14.17 10.21 -9.80
C ALA A 193 15.22 11.12 -10.46
N VAL A 194 14.81 11.98 -11.40
CA VAL A 194 15.69 12.97 -12.03
C VAL A 194 16.27 13.92 -10.98
N GLN A 195 15.44 14.49 -10.11
CA GLN A 195 15.90 15.44 -9.09
C GLN A 195 16.94 14.82 -8.16
N VAL A 196 16.71 13.61 -7.67
CA VAL A 196 17.66 12.90 -6.79
C VAL A 196 18.99 12.62 -7.50
N LEU A 197 18.94 12.14 -8.75
CA LEU A 197 20.14 11.76 -9.50
C LEU A 197 20.96 12.96 -9.98
N GLU A 198 20.30 14.06 -10.36
CA GLU A 198 21.00 15.28 -10.78
C GLU A 198 21.57 16.05 -9.58
N LYS A 199 20.86 16.11 -8.43
CA LYS A 199 21.42 16.65 -7.16
C LYS A 199 22.75 15.97 -6.82
N LYS A 200 22.79 14.64 -6.86
CA LYS A 200 24.02 13.84 -6.65
C LYS A 200 25.16 14.24 -7.60
N LYS A 201 24.85 14.49 -8.88
CA LYS A 201 25.86 14.87 -9.88
C LYS A 201 26.47 16.24 -9.54
N THR A 202 25.64 17.19 -9.11
CA THR A 202 26.12 18.52 -8.69
C THR A 202 26.99 18.46 -7.42
N GLU A 203 26.60 17.67 -6.42
CA GLU A 203 27.38 17.48 -5.19
C GLU A 203 28.75 16.86 -5.48
N LYS A 204 28.79 15.78 -6.28
CA LYS A 204 30.04 15.10 -6.65
C LYS A 204 30.96 16.00 -7.49
N SER A 205 30.41 16.93 -8.27
CA SER A 205 31.20 17.92 -9.01
C SER A 205 31.81 18.99 -8.10
N MET A 206 31.12 19.37 -7.01
CA MET A 206 31.60 20.36 -6.05
C MET A 206 32.70 19.80 -5.13
N ASP A 207 32.63 18.53 -4.76
CA ASP A 207 33.68 17.88 -3.95
C ASP A 207 35.00 17.74 -4.74
N ASN A 208 34.91 17.38 -6.03
CA ASN A 208 36.08 17.31 -6.93
C ASN A 208 36.76 18.67 -7.20
N LEU A 209 36.04 19.79 -6.98
CA LEU A 209 36.59 21.14 -7.09
C LEU A 209 37.28 21.59 -5.80
N LYS A 210 36.88 21.06 -4.64
CA LYS A 210 37.50 21.36 -3.34
C LYS A 210 38.77 20.55 -3.06
N GLU A 211 38.91 19.35 -3.61
CA GLU A 211 40.16 18.56 -3.51
C GLU A 211 41.29 19.05 -4.45
N LYS A 212 40.98 19.97 -5.37
CA LYS A 212 41.94 20.52 -6.34
C LYS A 212 42.33 21.98 -6.08
N SER A 213 41.89 22.56 -4.96
CA SER A 213 42.22 23.92 -4.53
C SER A 213 42.97 23.93 -3.21
#